data_AF-A0A498D890-F1
#
_entry.id   AF-A0A498D890-F1
#
_cell.length_a   1.000
_cell.length_b   1.000
_cell.length_c   1.000
_cell.angle_alpha   90.00
_cell.angle_beta   90.00
_cell.angle_gamma   90.00
#
_symmetry.space_group_name_H-M   'P 1'
#
loop_
_entity.id
_entity.type
_entity.pdbx_description
1 polymer ?
#
loop_
_entity_poly.entity_id
_entity_poly.type
_entity_poly.pdbx_seq_one_letter_code
_entity_poly.pdbx_strand_id
1 'polypeptide(L)'
;MLHFIKRDFLLTWSSWALITLLLIPVGYITYIPPTFILLLIFSSVLFGSFFYDQKATIHRTNISLPLRRTAIVMSRYVFFLLFTVIVVLLQWGVISMMDAWIPTPNYYVYGFKDFITVTCLFLLLIAVFAPMYYLIRNPHITFSVYLIILFLLQFILLSLLTDVLGMTNYVSFNEIDQGFVLLVEKYIPFQPYLILVILSIGLYIVSLKISEKIFSKQSH
;
A
#
# COMPACT_ATOMS: atom_id res chain seq x y z
N MET A 1 20.02 10.04 5.55
CA MET A 1 18.74 9.49 5.01
C MET A 1 18.91 8.08 4.46
N LEU A 2 19.80 7.86 3.48
CA LEU A 2 20.01 6.54 2.87
C LEU A 2 20.36 5.43 3.88
N HIS A 3 21.12 5.77 4.93
CA HIS A 3 21.39 4.84 6.05
C HIS A 3 20.10 4.33 6.75
N PHE A 4 19.10 5.19 6.97
CA PHE A 4 17.83 4.77 7.59
C PHE A 4 17.01 3.90 6.66
N ILE A 5 16.99 4.24 5.36
CA ILE A 5 16.33 3.42 4.35
C ILE A 5 16.99 2.03 4.30
N LYS A 6 18.32 1.96 4.30
CA LYS A 6 19.06 0.69 4.30
C LYS A 6 18.80 -0.11 5.57
N ARG A 7 18.78 0.53 6.74
CA ARG A 7 18.47 -0.13 8.01
C ARG A 7 17.06 -0.70 8.00
N ASP A 8 16.08 0.11 7.65
CA ASP A 8 14.67 -0.28 7.62
C ASP A 8 14.50 -1.42 6.60
N PHE A 9 15.14 -1.35 5.43
CA PHE A 9 15.17 -2.45 4.47
C PHE A 9 15.79 -3.73 5.05
N LEU A 10 16.98 -3.68 5.63
CA LEU A 10 17.68 -4.87 6.12
C LEU A 10 16.96 -5.57 7.29
N LEU A 11 16.32 -4.81 8.17
CA LEU A 11 15.64 -5.35 9.36
C LEU A 11 14.43 -6.22 9.01
N THR A 12 13.81 -5.95 7.86
CA THR A 12 12.51 -6.52 7.49
C THR A 12 12.51 -7.11 6.08
N TRP A 13 13.62 -7.03 5.36
CA TRP A 13 13.79 -7.62 4.02
C TRP A 13 13.43 -9.10 4.01
N SER A 14 13.92 -9.88 4.97
CA SER A 14 13.69 -11.33 4.99
C SER A 14 12.22 -11.68 5.19
N SER A 15 11.53 -11.01 6.11
CA SER A 15 10.10 -11.26 6.35
C SER A 15 9.24 -10.80 5.18
N TRP A 16 9.54 -9.64 4.60
CA TRP A 16 8.77 -9.14 3.46
C TRP A 16 9.06 -9.86 2.16
N ALA A 17 10.31 -10.22 1.89
CA ALA A 17 10.66 -11.02 0.73
C ALA A 17 9.95 -12.38 0.79
N LEU A 18 9.95 -13.04 1.96
CA LEU A 18 9.23 -14.30 2.14
C LEU A 18 7.72 -14.13 1.93
N ILE A 19 7.11 -13.11 2.55
CA ILE A 19 5.67 -12.84 2.41
C ILE A 19 5.30 -12.52 0.96
N THR A 20 6.08 -11.66 0.28
CA THR A 20 5.81 -11.22 -1.09
C THR A 20 6.01 -12.37 -2.09
N LEU A 21 7.10 -13.12 -1.95
CA LEU A 21 7.44 -14.25 -2.83
C LEU A 21 6.49 -15.43 -2.63
N LEU A 22 5.87 -15.57 -1.46
CA LEU A 22 4.87 -16.60 -1.20
C LEU A 22 3.46 -16.16 -1.61
N LEU A 23 3.01 -14.96 -1.21
CA LEU A 23 1.64 -14.51 -1.44
C LEU A 23 1.31 -14.28 -2.91
N ILE A 24 2.25 -13.77 -3.71
CA ILE A 24 1.98 -13.47 -5.12
C ILE A 24 1.73 -14.76 -5.93
N PRO A 25 2.61 -15.78 -5.90
CA PRO A 25 2.35 -17.03 -6.61
C PRO A 25 1.17 -17.81 -6.04
N VAL A 26 1.02 -17.88 -4.71
CA VAL A 26 -0.11 -18.59 -4.08
C VAL A 26 -1.42 -17.91 -4.44
N GLY A 27 -1.50 -16.59 -4.32
CA GLY A 27 -2.68 -15.82 -4.67
C GLY A 27 -3.03 -15.94 -6.15
N TYR A 28 -2.03 -16.05 -7.03
CA TYR A 28 -2.27 -16.40 -8.42
C TYR A 28 -2.92 -17.79 -8.52
N ILE A 29 -2.34 -18.85 -7.96
CA ILE A 29 -2.89 -20.22 -8.03
C ILE A 29 -4.32 -20.31 -7.47
N THR A 30 -4.64 -19.52 -6.44
CA THR A 30 -5.96 -19.53 -5.79
C THR A 30 -6.96 -18.54 -6.39
N TYR A 31 -6.64 -17.91 -7.52
CA TYR A 31 -7.52 -16.93 -8.19
C TYR A 31 -7.90 -15.76 -7.27
N ILE A 32 -6.97 -15.30 -6.43
CA ILE A 32 -7.19 -14.08 -5.63
C ILE A 32 -6.88 -12.88 -6.53
N PRO A 33 -7.72 -11.83 -6.55
CA PRO A 33 -7.47 -10.69 -7.41
C PRO A 33 -6.17 -10.00 -6.97
N PRO A 34 -5.25 -9.70 -7.92
CA PRO A 34 -3.96 -9.12 -7.58
C PRO A 34 -4.03 -7.83 -6.75
N THR A 35 -5.08 -7.00 -6.82
CA THR A 35 -5.22 -5.83 -5.91
C THR A 35 -5.33 -6.22 -4.43
N PHE A 36 -6.06 -7.30 -4.11
CA PHE A 36 -6.20 -7.82 -2.75
C PHE A 36 -4.88 -8.38 -2.22
N ILE A 37 -4.12 -9.09 -3.06
CA ILE A 37 -2.79 -9.60 -2.71
C ILE A 37 -1.88 -8.43 -2.32
N LEU A 38 -1.86 -7.35 -3.12
CA LEU A 38 -1.08 -6.17 -2.81
C LEU A 38 -1.51 -5.52 -1.50
N LEU A 39 -2.82 -5.41 -1.26
CA LEU A 39 -3.35 -4.84 -0.03
C LEU A 39 -2.93 -5.64 1.21
N LEU A 40 -2.89 -6.98 1.12
CA LEU A 40 -2.38 -7.85 2.19
C LEU A 40 -0.88 -7.65 2.43
N ILE A 41 -0.07 -7.62 1.36
CA ILE A 41 1.37 -7.39 1.45
C ILE A 41 1.64 -6.02 2.09
N PHE A 42 0.96 -5.00 1.62
CA PHE A 42 1.09 -3.64 2.12
C PHE A 42 0.68 -3.52 3.59
N SER A 43 -0.44 -4.13 3.99
CA SER A 43 -0.90 -4.18 5.38
C SER A 43 0.17 -4.80 6.29
N SER A 44 0.79 -5.89 5.84
CA SER A 44 1.85 -6.58 6.56
C SER A 44 3.12 -5.71 6.70
N VAL A 45 3.50 -4.99 5.63
CA VAL A 45 4.68 -4.11 5.62
C VAL A 45 4.49 -2.88 6.50
N LEU A 46 3.32 -2.23 6.42
CA LEU A 46 2.96 -1.13 7.31
C LEU A 46 3.02 -1.60 8.76
N PHE A 47 2.26 -2.63 9.12
CA PHE A 47 2.19 -3.11 10.49
C PHE A 47 3.56 -3.57 10.99
N GLY A 48 4.28 -4.36 10.20
CA GLY A 48 5.62 -4.84 10.54
C GLY A 48 6.58 -3.69 10.83
N SER A 49 6.66 -2.69 9.94
CA SER A 49 7.57 -1.54 10.10
C SER A 49 7.36 -0.81 11.43
N PHE A 50 6.11 -0.57 11.82
CA PHE A 50 5.80 0.15 13.05
C PHE A 50 5.82 -0.75 14.31
N PHE A 51 5.51 -2.03 14.17
CA PHE A 51 5.58 -3.00 15.26
C PHE A 51 7.03 -3.28 15.70
N TYR A 52 7.93 -3.49 14.73
CA TYR A 52 9.36 -3.70 15.02
C TYR A 52 9.97 -2.52 15.78
N ASP A 53 9.63 -1.29 15.40
CA ASP A 53 10.10 -0.09 16.09
C ASP A 53 9.70 -0.04 17.56
N GLN A 54 8.45 -0.42 17.86
CA GLN A 54 7.96 -0.43 19.22
C GLN A 54 8.68 -1.50 20.05
N LYS A 55 8.79 -2.72 19.51
CA LYS A 55 9.41 -3.86 20.20
C LYS A 55 10.92 -3.65 20.43
N ALA A 56 11.61 -3.08 19.46
CA ALA A 56 13.05 -2.79 19.56
C ALA A 56 13.34 -1.49 20.33
N THR A 57 12.31 -0.82 20.87
CA THR A 57 12.41 0.50 21.54
C THR A 57 13.18 1.55 20.72
N ILE A 58 13.17 1.39 19.39
CA ILE A 58 13.93 2.22 18.44
C ILE A 58 13.54 3.70 18.60
N HIS A 59 12.32 3.98 19.06
CA HIS A 59 11.89 5.33 19.40
C HIS A 59 12.80 6.00 20.45
N ARG A 60 13.18 5.29 21.53
CA ARG A 60 14.09 5.83 22.56
C ARG A 60 15.48 6.08 21.99
N THR A 61 15.99 5.15 21.19
CA THR A 61 17.31 5.27 20.56
C THR A 61 17.34 6.37 19.49
N ASN A 62 16.26 6.54 18.73
CA ASN A 62 16.15 7.62 17.75
C ASN A 62 16.01 9.00 18.40
N ILE A 63 15.45 9.08 19.61
CA ILE A 63 15.39 10.32 20.40
C ILE A 63 16.76 10.67 21.00
N SER A 64 17.54 9.68 21.43
CA SER A 64 18.85 9.91 22.06
C SER A 64 19.97 10.24 21.06
N LEU A 65 19.79 9.88 19.79
CA LEU A 65 20.75 10.22 18.74
C LEU A 65 20.53 11.64 18.22
N PRO A 66 21.61 12.39 17.85
CA PRO A 66 21.53 13.76 17.32
C PRO A 66 21.06 13.77 15.85
N LEU A 67 19.91 13.14 15.59
CA LEU A 67 19.36 12.97 14.25
C LEU A 67 18.19 13.92 14.04
N ARG A 68 18.11 14.48 12.83
CA ARG A 68 16.95 15.28 12.43
C ARG A 68 15.74 14.37 12.32
N ARG A 69 14.72 14.62 13.15
CA ARG A 69 13.48 13.84 13.20
C ARG A 69 12.72 13.79 11.88
N THR A 70 12.75 14.89 11.13
CA THR A 70 12.21 14.96 9.76
C THR A 70 12.84 13.92 8.84
N ALA A 71 14.14 13.65 8.99
CA ALA A 71 14.83 12.65 8.18
C ALA A 71 14.38 11.21 8.47
N ILE A 72 13.88 10.94 9.68
CA ILE A 72 13.36 9.61 10.08
C ILE A 72 11.99 9.36 9.45
N VAL A 73 11.08 10.34 9.53
CA VAL A 73 9.77 10.23 8.91
C VAL A 73 9.91 10.18 7.38
N MET A 74 10.72 11.07 6.81
CA MET A 74 10.96 11.11 5.37
C MET A 74 11.60 9.83 4.83
N SER A 75 12.56 9.22 5.54
CA SER A 75 13.12 7.94 5.10
C SER A 75 12.08 6.84 5.04
N ARG A 76 11.11 6.83 5.97
CA ARG A 76 10.05 5.82 6.00
C ARG A 76 9.06 5.97 4.87
N TYR A 77 8.67 7.21 4.56
CA TYR A 77 7.85 7.49 3.39
C TYR A 77 8.57 7.03 2.11
N VAL A 78 9.80 7.50 1.88
CA VAL A 78 10.60 7.07 0.71
C VAL A 78 10.73 5.54 0.65
N PHE A 79 10.93 4.88 1.79
CA PHE A 79 10.94 3.43 1.87
C PHE A 79 9.61 2.81 1.39
N PHE A 80 8.45 3.26 1.89
CA PHE A 80 7.15 2.74 1.44
C PHE A 80 6.89 2.99 -0.04
N LEU A 81 7.29 4.14 -0.58
CA LEU A 81 7.17 4.44 -2.00
C LEU A 81 7.98 3.47 -2.85
N LEU A 82 9.27 3.28 -2.51
CA LEU A 82 10.14 2.35 -3.23
C LEU A 82 9.61 0.91 -3.13
N PHE A 83 9.13 0.52 -1.94
CA PHE A 83 8.53 -0.78 -1.71
C PHE A 83 7.30 -1.00 -2.60
N THR A 84 6.37 -0.04 -2.64
CA THR A 84 5.18 -0.12 -3.51
C THR A 84 5.58 -0.32 -4.97
N VAL A 85 6.52 0.48 -5.48
CA VAL A 85 6.98 0.35 -6.87
C VAL A 85 7.56 -1.05 -7.14
N ILE A 86 8.41 -1.55 -6.23
CA ILE A 86 9.02 -2.89 -6.38
C ILE A 86 7.96 -3.99 -6.37
N VAL A 87 7.01 -3.96 -5.43
CA VAL A 87 5.99 -5.02 -5.32
C VAL A 87 5.05 -5.00 -6.52
N VAL A 88 4.64 -3.82 -7.00
CA VAL A 88 3.79 -3.70 -8.18
C VAL A 88 4.52 -4.22 -9.43
N LEU A 89 5.80 -3.89 -9.60
CA LEU A 89 6.63 -4.43 -10.70
C LEU A 89 6.81 -5.95 -10.59
N LEU A 90 7.05 -6.47 -9.39
CA LEU A 90 7.22 -7.89 -9.16
C LEU A 90 5.93 -8.64 -9.47
N GLN A 91 4.78 -8.13 -9.01
CA GLN A 91 3.50 -8.74 -9.28
C GLN A 91 3.18 -8.76 -10.78
N TRP A 92 3.42 -7.66 -11.50
CA TRP A 92 3.26 -7.66 -12.95
C TRP A 92 4.18 -8.67 -13.64
N GLY A 93 5.45 -8.75 -13.21
CA GLY A 93 6.40 -9.73 -13.72
C GLY A 93 5.91 -11.16 -13.51
N VAL A 94 5.40 -11.48 -12.31
CA VAL A 94 4.86 -12.81 -12.02
C VAL A 94 3.61 -13.10 -12.83
N ILE A 95 2.66 -12.17 -12.93
CA ILE A 95 1.44 -12.37 -13.73
C ILE A 95 1.79 -12.59 -15.20
N SER A 96 2.70 -11.77 -15.76
CA SER A 96 3.14 -11.88 -17.15
C SER A 96 3.88 -13.20 -17.41
N MET A 97 4.70 -13.66 -16.46
CA MET A 97 5.34 -14.97 -16.56
C MET A 97 4.31 -16.09 -16.45
N MET A 98 3.35 -16.02 -15.53
CA MET A 98 2.37 -17.09 -15.35
C MET A 98 1.42 -17.21 -16.55
N ASP A 99 0.99 -16.10 -17.16
CA ASP A 99 0.17 -16.11 -18.38
C ASP A 99 0.87 -16.86 -19.54
N ALA A 100 2.19 -16.72 -19.64
CA ALA A 100 2.98 -17.41 -20.65
C ALA A 100 3.15 -18.93 -20.39
N TRP A 101 3.04 -19.39 -19.15
CA TRP A 101 3.30 -20.79 -18.75
C TRP A 101 2.03 -21.58 -18.48
N ILE A 102 0.96 -20.89 -18.06
CA ILE A 102 -0.34 -21.45 -17.74
C ILE A 102 -1.35 -20.61 -18.52
N PRO A 103 -1.70 -21.00 -19.77
CA PRO A 103 -2.72 -20.32 -20.55
C PRO A 103 -4.10 -20.61 -19.94
N THR A 104 -4.42 -19.91 -18.86
CA THR A 104 -5.75 -19.90 -18.26
C THR A 104 -6.53 -18.72 -18.84
N PRO A 105 -7.75 -18.94 -19.38
CA PRO A 105 -8.44 -17.93 -20.19
C PRO A 105 -8.93 -16.67 -19.45
N ASN A 106 -8.71 -16.52 -18.14
CA ASN A 106 -9.44 -15.57 -17.30
C ASN A 106 -8.59 -14.71 -16.34
N TYR A 107 -7.25 -14.65 -16.46
CA TYR A 107 -6.46 -13.76 -15.59
C TYR A 107 -6.29 -12.38 -16.20
N TYR A 108 -6.63 -11.37 -15.42
CA TYR A 108 -6.41 -9.98 -15.81
C TYR A 108 -4.93 -9.62 -15.68
N VAL A 109 -4.30 -9.32 -16.82
CA VAL A 109 -2.93 -8.82 -16.88
C VAL A 109 -2.97 -7.30 -16.78
N TYR A 110 -2.27 -6.75 -15.79
CA TYR A 110 -2.19 -5.30 -15.60
C TYR A 110 -1.56 -4.60 -16.80
N GLY A 111 -2.31 -3.65 -17.36
CA GLY A 111 -1.81 -2.67 -18.30
C GLY A 111 -1.24 -1.44 -17.59
N PHE A 112 -0.72 -0.50 -18.38
CA PHE A 112 -0.10 0.73 -17.87
C PHE A 112 -1.05 1.58 -17.01
N LYS A 113 -2.34 1.61 -17.34
CA LYS A 113 -3.37 2.34 -16.57
C LYS A 113 -3.57 1.72 -15.18
N ASP A 114 -3.54 0.39 -15.08
CA ASP A 114 -3.65 -0.33 -13.82
C ASP A 114 -2.46 -0.03 -12.92
N PHE A 115 -1.25 -0.06 -13.48
CA PHE A 115 -0.03 0.30 -12.77
C PHE A 115 -0.12 1.66 -12.09
N ILE A 116 -0.54 2.69 -12.84
CA ILE A 116 -0.71 4.04 -12.29
C ILE A 116 -1.78 4.02 -11.19
N THR A 117 -2.93 3.42 -11.48
CA THR A 117 -4.10 3.44 -10.59
C THR A 117 -3.77 2.75 -9.26
N VAL A 118 -3.22 1.55 -9.31
CA VAL A 118 -2.80 0.75 -8.15
C VAL A 118 -1.74 1.48 -7.36
N THR A 119 -0.71 2.04 -8.02
CA THR A 119 0.35 2.79 -7.32
C THR A 119 -0.23 4.01 -6.59
N CYS A 120 -1.13 4.76 -7.23
CA CYS A 120 -1.80 5.91 -6.62
C CYS A 120 -2.67 5.50 -5.44
N LEU A 121 -3.42 4.39 -5.54
CA LEU A 121 -4.21 3.85 -4.43
C LEU A 121 -3.32 3.54 -3.22
N PHE A 122 -2.15 2.95 -3.42
CA PHE A 122 -1.21 2.70 -2.32
C PHE A 122 -0.65 3.99 -1.72
N LEU A 123 -0.31 4.99 -2.53
CA LEU A 123 0.11 6.30 -2.02
C LEU A 123 -0.98 6.94 -1.17
N LEU A 124 -2.25 6.82 -1.58
CA LEU A 124 -3.40 7.30 -0.80
C LEU A 124 -3.56 6.52 0.52
N LEU A 125 -3.43 5.19 0.50
CA LEU A 125 -3.45 4.38 1.73
C LEU A 125 -2.34 4.79 2.69
N ILE A 126 -1.11 4.99 2.20
CA ILE A 126 0.00 5.49 3.03
C ILE A 126 -0.36 6.88 3.59
N ALA A 127 -0.90 7.76 2.74
CA ALA A 127 -1.25 9.13 3.13
C ALA A 127 -2.31 9.19 4.24
N VAL A 128 -3.22 8.21 4.30
CA VAL A 128 -4.23 8.13 5.35
C VAL A 128 -3.69 7.45 6.60
N PHE A 129 -3.01 6.32 6.44
CA PHE A 129 -2.70 5.43 7.56
C PHE A 129 -1.35 5.68 8.23
N ALA A 130 -0.33 6.14 7.50
CA ALA A 130 0.96 6.42 8.12
C ALA A 130 0.89 7.47 9.25
N PRO A 131 0.14 8.59 9.12
CA PRO A 131 -0.05 9.53 10.23
C PRO A 131 -0.69 8.89 11.47
N MET A 132 -1.58 7.92 11.30
CA MET A 132 -2.25 7.23 12.43
C MET A 132 -1.25 6.45 13.28
N TYR A 133 -0.28 5.77 12.64
CA TYR A 133 0.80 5.07 13.34
C TYR A 133 1.74 6.01 14.10
N TYR A 134 1.86 7.26 13.67
CA TYR A 134 2.57 8.27 14.46
C TYR A 134 1.70 8.85 15.57
N LEU A 135 0.38 8.93 15.40
CA LEU A 135 -0.54 9.51 16.38
C LEU A 135 -0.83 8.56 17.55
N ILE A 136 -1.04 7.27 17.27
CA ILE A 136 -1.41 6.26 18.26
C ILE A 136 -0.15 5.45 18.63
N ARG A 137 0.29 5.56 19.88
CA ARG A 137 1.53 4.93 20.36
C ARG A 137 1.50 3.39 20.38
N ASN A 138 0.31 2.81 20.45
CA ASN A 138 0.13 1.36 20.44
C ASN A 138 -0.17 0.86 19.01
N PRO A 139 0.76 0.14 18.36
CA PRO A 139 0.58 -0.34 17.00
C PRO A 139 -0.51 -1.41 16.90
N HIS A 140 -0.83 -2.16 17.97
CA HIS A 140 -1.95 -3.10 17.96
C HIS A 140 -3.28 -2.36 17.85
N ILE A 141 -3.48 -1.31 18.65
CA ILE A 141 -4.68 -0.47 18.58
C ILE A 141 -4.77 0.19 17.21
N THR A 142 -3.66 0.75 16.72
CA THR A 142 -3.62 1.37 15.38
C THR A 142 -3.99 0.38 14.29
N PHE A 143 -3.46 -0.85 14.36
CA PHE A 143 -3.76 -1.89 13.40
C PHE A 143 -5.21 -2.37 13.46
N SER A 144 -5.80 -2.47 14.65
CA SER A 144 -7.23 -2.76 14.80
C SER A 144 -8.09 -1.67 14.16
N VAL A 145 -7.75 -0.39 14.38
CA VAL A 145 -8.46 0.73 13.73
C VAL A 145 -8.27 0.70 12.21
N TYR A 146 -7.05 0.43 11.74
CA TYR A 146 -6.75 0.24 10.32
C TYR A 146 -7.63 -0.85 9.69
N LEU A 147 -7.72 -2.03 10.31
CA LEU A 147 -8.55 -3.13 9.82
C LEU A 147 -10.03 -2.78 9.80
N ILE A 148 -10.54 -2.08 10.81
CA ILE A 148 -11.93 -1.62 10.85
C ILE A 148 -12.21 -0.65 9.70
N ILE A 149 -11.31 0.32 9.46
CA ILE A 149 -11.47 1.28 8.36
C ILE A 149 -11.44 0.55 7.01
N LEU A 150 -10.48 -0.37 6.81
CA LEU A 150 -10.42 -1.15 5.58
C LEU A 150 -11.67 -2.01 5.36
N PHE A 151 -12.17 -2.65 6.41
CA PHE A 151 -13.39 -3.45 6.35
C PHE A 151 -14.59 -2.61 5.92
N LEU A 152 -14.78 -1.43 6.52
CA LEU A 152 -15.83 -0.49 6.12
C LEU A 152 -15.65 0.03 4.69
N LEU A 153 -14.41 0.37 4.33
CA LEU A 153 -14.09 0.85 2.99
C LEU A 153 -14.39 -0.22 1.94
N GLN A 154 -14.13 -1.49 2.25
CA GLN A 154 -14.38 -2.60 1.34
C GLN A 154 -15.85 -2.72 0.94
N PHE A 155 -16.82 -2.48 1.84
CA PHE A 155 -18.24 -2.51 1.47
C PHE A 155 -18.61 -1.40 0.49
N ILE A 156 -18.14 -0.18 0.76
CA ILE A 156 -18.38 0.97 -0.11
C ILE A 156 -17.76 0.72 -1.48
N LEU A 157 -16.51 0.28 -1.48
CA LEU A 157 -15.71 0.09 -2.68
C LEU A 157 -16.23 -1.08 -3.52
N LEU A 158 -16.65 -2.19 -2.89
CA LEU A 158 -17.29 -3.31 -3.57
C LEU A 158 -18.57 -2.87 -4.29
N SER A 159 -19.43 -2.09 -3.63
CA SER A 159 -20.66 -1.57 -4.23
C SER A 159 -20.39 -0.69 -5.45
N LEU A 160 -19.36 0.16 -5.38
CA LEU A 160 -18.98 1.03 -6.50
C LEU A 160 -18.38 0.22 -7.65
N LEU A 161 -17.54 -0.77 -7.36
CA LEU A 161 -16.92 -1.61 -8.37
C LEU A 161 -17.94 -2.48 -9.10
N THR A 162 -18.91 -3.07 -8.37
CA THR A 162 -19.98 -3.86 -8.99
C THR A 162 -20.87 -3.01 -9.90
N ASP A 163 -21.16 -1.75 -9.51
CA ASP A 163 -21.94 -0.81 -10.33
C ASP A 163 -21.21 -0.42 -11.62
N VAL A 164 -19.90 -0.13 -11.52
CA VAL A 164 -19.08 0.24 -12.68
C VAL A 164 -18.87 -0.94 -13.64
N LEU A 165 -18.74 -2.15 -13.11
CA LEU A 165 -18.59 -3.39 -13.90
C LEU A 165 -19.92 -3.94 -14.42
N GLY A 166 -21.07 -3.35 -14.04
CA GLY A 166 -22.38 -3.83 -14.46
C GLY A 166 -22.76 -5.22 -13.90
N MET A 167 -22.19 -5.59 -12.75
CA MET A 167 -22.45 -6.89 -12.11
C MET A 167 -23.81 -6.85 -11.39
N THR A 168 -24.86 -7.39 -12.02
CA THR A 168 -26.22 -7.38 -11.45
C THR A 168 -26.62 -8.69 -10.77
N ASN A 169 -26.14 -9.84 -11.27
CA ASN A 169 -26.65 -11.16 -10.88
C ASN A 169 -25.68 -11.96 -10.00
N TYR A 170 -24.37 -11.76 -10.17
CA TYR A 170 -23.33 -12.40 -9.39
C TYR A 170 -22.09 -11.50 -9.34
N VAL A 171 -21.28 -11.64 -8.28
CA VAL A 171 -20.03 -10.90 -8.11
C VAL A 171 -18.87 -11.81 -8.49
N SER A 172 -18.18 -11.48 -9.58
CA SER A 172 -16.98 -12.18 -10.03
C SER A 172 -15.76 -11.47 -9.44
N PHE A 173 -15.17 -12.01 -8.37
CA PHE A 173 -14.01 -11.38 -7.71
C PHE A 173 -12.83 -11.19 -8.65
N ASN A 174 -12.62 -12.09 -9.61
CA ASN A 174 -11.52 -12.01 -10.57
C ASN A 174 -11.62 -10.80 -11.51
N GLU A 175 -12.83 -10.35 -11.80
CA GLU A 175 -13.10 -9.20 -12.68
C GLU A 175 -13.05 -7.86 -11.94
N ILE A 176 -13.08 -7.88 -10.60
CA ILE A 176 -13.09 -6.67 -9.76
C ILE A 176 -11.87 -5.78 -10.02
N ASP A 177 -10.72 -6.38 -10.35
CA ASP A 177 -9.48 -5.62 -10.57
C ASP A 177 -9.57 -4.64 -11.75
N GLN A 178 -10.33 -4.99 -12.79
CA GLN A 178 -10.59 -4.10 -13.92
C GLN A 178 -11.43 -2.89 -13.52
N GLY A 179 -12.27 -3.07 -12.50
CA GLY A 179 -13.20 -2.05 -12.03
C GLY A 179 -12.51 -0.81 -11.48
N PHE A 180 -11.29 -0.92 -10.93
CA PHE A 180 -10.58 0.23 -10.37
C PHE A 180 -10.27 1.29 -11.43
N VAL A 181 -9.80 0.87 -12.61
CA VAL A 181 -9.50 1.79 -13.71
C VAL A 181 -10.77 2.45 -14.21
N LEU A 182 -11.84 1.66 -14.40
CA LEU A 182 -13.13 2.16 -14.84
C LEU A 182 -13.75 3.12 -13.82
N LEU A 183 -13.56 2.88 -12.52
CA LEU A 183 -14.02 3.75 -11.46
C LEU A 183 -13.33 5.12 -11.54
N VAL A 184 -12.00 5.14 -11.73
CA VAL A 184 -11.26 6.39 -11.93
C VAL A 184 -11.75 7.14 -13.16
N GLU A 185 -11.95 6.45 -14.29
CA GLU A 185 -12.46 7.06 -15.53
C GLU A 185 -13.90 7.59 -15.38
N LYS A 186 -14.76 6.92 -14.60
CA LYS A 186 -16.14 7.35 -14.34
C LYS A 186 -16.20 8.61 -13.49
N TYR A 187 -15.36 8.72 -12.45
CA TYR A 187 -15.43 9.82 -11.48
C TYR A 187 -14.51 11.01 -11.78
N ILE A 188 -13.50 10.85 -12.64
CA ILE A 188 -12.59 11.94 -13.03
C ILE A 188 -12.73 12.20 -14.54
N PRO A 189 -13.56 13.18 -14.95
CA PRO A 189 -13.93 13.37 -16.35
C PRO A 189 -12.81 13.95 -17.24
N PHE A 190 -11.82 14.63 -16.66
CA PHE A 190 -10.73 15.27 -17.41
C PHE A 190 -9.38 14.71 -16.99
N GLN A 191 -8.65 14.07 -17.91
CA GLN A 191 -7.31 13.49 -17.68
C GLN A 191 -7.18 12.67 -16.37
N PRO A 192 -7.99 11.60 -16.21
CA PRO A 192 -8.14 10.86 -14.95
C PRO A 192 -6.83 10.49 -14.27
N TYR A 193 -5.89 9.91 -15.01
CA TYR A 193 -4.64 9.41 -14.46
C TYR A 193 -3.67 10.53 -14.05
N LEU A 194 -3.64 11.63 -14.80
CA LEU A 194 -2.76 12.76 -14.47
C LEU A 194 -3.24 13.43 -13.19
N ILE A 195 -4.56 13.66 -13.08
CA ILE A 195 -5.16 14.21 -11.86
C ILE A 195 -4.94 13.26 -10.68
N LEU A 196 -5.16 11.96 -10.87
CA LEU A 196 -4.96 10.96 -9.82
C LEU A 196 -3.51 10.95 -9.30
N VAL A 197 -2.52 11.03 -10.19
CA VAL A 197 -1.09 11.11 -9.82
C VAL A 197 -0.79 12.40 -9.04
N ILE A 198 -1.24 13.56 -9.53
CA ILE A 198 -1.00 14.84 -8.84
C ILE A 198 -1.65 14.84 -7.46
N LEU A 199 -2.90 14.38 -7.36
CA LEU A 199 -3.66 14.37 -6.12
C LEU A 199 -3.06 13.37 -5.11
N SER A 200 -2.70 12.17 -5.55
CA SER A 200 -2.08 11.16 -4.68
C SER A 200 -0.72 11.60 -4.15
N ILE A 201 0.15 12.17 -5.01
CA ILE A 201 1.44 12.73 -4.59
C ILE A 201 1.22 13.92 -3.65
N GLY A 202 0.27 14.81 -3.95
CA GLY A 202 -0.07 15.95 -3.11
C GLY A 202 -0.49 15.52 -1.71
N LEU A 203 -1.43 14.58 -1.60
CA LEU A 203 -1.88 14.02 -0.31
C LEU A 203 -0.76 13.28 0.41
N TYR A 204 0.08 12.57 -0.32
CA TYR A 204 1.24 11.89 0.24
C TYR A 204 2.24 12.85 0.87
N ILE A 205 2.54 13.97 0.21
CA ILE A 205 3.41 15.03 0.75
C ILE A 205 2.75 15.72 1.96
N VAL A 206 1.44 16.01 1.90
CA VAL A 206 0.71 16.58 3.04
C VAL A 206 0.77 15.64 4.24
N SER A 207 0.54 14.34 4.02
CA SER A 207 0.63 13.29 5.04
C SER A 207 2.03 13.20 5.67
N LEU A 208 3.08 13.29 4.86
CA LEU A 208 4.46 13.40 5.34
C LEU A 208 4.60 14.58 6.30
N LYS A 209 4.14 15.78 5.92
CA LYS A 209 4.24 16.98 6.75
C LYS A 209 3.43 16.89 8.05
N ILE A 210 2.25 16.28 7.99
CA ILE A 210 1.45 15.99 9.19
C ILE A 210 2.20 15.03 10.12
N SER A 211 2.75 13.95 9.56
CA SER A 211 3.51 12.94 10.32
C SER A 211 4.76 13.54 10.98
N GLU A 212 5.50 14.40 10.26
CA GLU A 212 6.64 15.15 10.80
C GLU A 212 6.22 15.99 12.01
N LYS A 213 5.11 16.72 11.90
CA LYS A 213 4.57 17.58 12.96
C LYS A 213 4.10 16.79 14.19
N ILE A 214 3.45 15.65 13.99
CA ILE A 214 3.02 14.76 15.09
C ILE A 214 4.25 14.22 15.82
N PHE A 215 5.20 13.67 15.07
CA PHE A 215 6.41 13.06 15.62
C PHE A 215 7.29 14.08 16.36
N SER A 216 7.33 15.34 15.92
CA SER A 216 8.08 16.38 16.63
C SER A 216 7.46 16.76 17.99
N LYS A 217 6.14 16.68 18.15
CA LYS A 217 5.44 17.08 19.37
C LYS A 217 5.54 16.06 20.51
N GLN A 218 5.71 14.77 20.20
CA GLN A 218 5.72 13.70 21.20
C GLN A 218 6.98 13.65 22.09
N SER A 219 7.94 14.55 21.90
CA SER A 219 9.18 14.59 22.68
C SER A 219 9.23 15.67 23.76
N HIS A 220 8.15 16.43 23.93
CA HIS A 220 7.97 17.38 25.03
C HIS A 220 6.97 16.76 26.00
#